data_AF-A0A075MXX2-F1
#
_entry.id   AF-A0A075MXX2-F1
#
_cell.length_a   1.000
_cell.length_b   1.000
_cell.length_c   1.000
_cell.angle_alpha   90.00
_cell.angle_beta   90.00
_cell.angle_gamma   90.00
#
_symmetry.space_group_name_H-M   'P 1'
#
loop_
_entity.id
_entity.type
_entity.pdbx_description
1 polymer ?
#
loop_
_entity_poly.entity_id
_entity_poly.type
_entity_poly.pdbx_seq_one_letter_code
_entity_poly.pdbx_strand_id
1 'polypeptide(L)'
;MQSTVSSEALKFDLELVKLYDGTKQCPINFTLKLIGNKFTLLILRNMIYFKQNRFNQFLNSIEDINTKALTNRLKEMEHEGLIERRIFNEHPVKIEYYPTKQGLALKPLLDLMASYSLTCFSKEVKDGKKRSLSQIIKNGK
;
A
#
# COMPACT_ATOMS: atom_id res chain seq x y z
N MET A 1 29.82 18.66 -16.64
CA MET A 1 29.11 18.44 -17.92
C MET A 1 27.65 18.15 -17.60
N GLN A 2 26.76 18.78 -18.34
CA GLN A 2 25.39 19.15 -17.95
C GLN A 2 24.52 17.98 -17.48
N SER A 3 23.87 18.21 -16.34
CA SER A 3 22.71 17.48 -15.83
C SER A 3 21.52 17.70 -16.76
N THR A 4 21.28 16.78 -17.68
CA THR A 4 19.99 16.69 -18.38
C THR A 4 18.96 16.09 -17.42
N VAL A 5 18.40 16.93 -16.53
CA VAL A 5 17.12 16.61 -15.91
C VAL A 5 16.11 16.66 -17.06
N SER A 6 15.56 15.50 -17.43
CA SER A 6 14.58 15.39 -18.52
C SER A 6 13.47 16.42 -18.35
N SER A 7 13.10 17.11 -19.43
CA SER A 7 12.00 18.09 -19.48
C SER A 7 10.68 17.55 -18.93
N GLU A 8 10.49 16.23 -18.88
CA GLU A 8 9.34 15.57 -18.26
C GLU A 8 9.39 15.57 -16.73
N ALA A 9 10.57 15.39 -16.13
CA ALA A 9 10.74 15.46 -14.68
C ALA A 9 10.51 16.90 -14.17
N LEU A 10 10.98 17.91 -14.92
CA LEU A 10 10.73 19.32 -14.62
C LEU A 10 9.26 19.71 -14.79
N LYS A 11 8.55 19.15 -15.78
CA LYS A 11 7.08 19.31 -15.93
C LYS A 11 6.33 18.68 -14.75
N PHE A 12 6.75 17.50 -14.32
CA PHE A 12 6.17 16.79 -13.18
C PHE A 12 6.35 17.57 -11.87
N ASP A 13 7.53 18.15 -11.65
CA ASP A 13 7.82 18.97 -10.48
C ASP A 13 6.97 20.26 -10.44
N LEU A 14 6.76 20.93 -11.57
CA LEU A 14 5.91 22.13 -11.68
C LEU A 14 4.41 21.85 -11.50
N GLU A 15 3.92 20.70 -11.94
CA GLU A 15 2.54 20.26 -11.67
C GLU A 15 2.35 19.90 -10.19
N LEU A 16 3.32 19.23 -9.58
CA LEU A 16 3.30 18.93 -8.15
C LEU A 16 3.26 20.21 -7.30
N VAL A 17 4.09 21.21 -7.60
CA VAL A 17 4.12 22.49 -6.88
C VAL A 17 2.73 23.18 -6.86
N LYS A 18 1.94 23.05 -7.93
CA LYS A 18 0.54 23.54 -7.97
C LYS A 18 -0.43 22.70 -7.13
N LEU A 19 -0.13 21.44 -6.84
CA LEU A 19 -0.93 20.57 -5.96
C LEU A 19 -0.58 20.75 -4.47
N TYR A 20 0.58 21.36 -4.18
CA TYR A 20 1.07 21.68 -2.83
C TYR A 20 0.72 23.12 -2.38
N ASP A 21 0.00 23.89 -3.20
CA ASP A 21 -0.36 25.30 -2.98
C ASP A 21 -1.41 25.56 -1.88
N GLY A 22 -1.71 24.57 -1.04
CA GLY A 22 -2.69 24.68 0.04
C GLY A 22 -4.15 24.54 -0.40
N THR A 23 -4.41 24.04 -1.60
CA THR A 23 -5.77 23.78 -2.09
C THR A 23 -6.58 22.80 -1.22
N LYS A 24 -7.89 23.06 -1.10
CA LYS A 24 -8.86 22.22 -0.37
C LYS A 24 -9.01 20.79 -0.95
N GLN A 25 -8.45 20.53 -2.13
CA GLN A 25 -8.52 19.25 -2.85
C GLN A 25 -7.12 18.65 -3.07
N CYS A 26 -6.26 18.72 -2.05
CA CYS A 26 -4.91 18.16 -2.11
C CYS A 26 -4.96 16.63 -2.44
N PRO A 27 -4.30 16.17 -3.51
CA PRO A 27 -4.31 14.75 -3.92
C PRO A 27 -3.58 13.85 -2.91
N ILE A 28 -2.62 14.40 -2.18
CA ILE A 28 -1.91 13.70 -1.10
C ILE A 28 -2.86 13.48 0.06
N ASN A 29 -3.61 14.51 0.46
CA ASN A 29 -4.62 14.37 1.49
C ASN A 29 -5.69 13.35 1.09
N PHE A 30 -6.10 13.32 -0.19
CA PHE A 30 -7.02 12.29 -0.68
C PHE A 30 -6.43 10.89 -0.55
N THR A 31 -5.18 10.70 -0.97
CA THR A 31 -4.48 9.41 -0.81
C THR A 31 -4.35 9.03 0.67
N LEU A 32 -3.98 9.97 1.54
CA LEU A 32 -3.88 9.77 2.99
C LEU A 32 -5.22 9.40 3.63
N LYS A 33 -6.36 9.89 3.13
CA LYS A 33 -7.67 9.44 3.61
C LYS A 33 -7.90 7.95 3.34
N LEU A 34 -7.44 7.44 2.19
CA LEU A 34 -7.55 6.03 1.83
C LEU A 34 -6.57 5.16 2.63
N ILE A 35 -5.31 5.57 2.71
CA ILE A 35 -4.22 4.73 3.25
C ILE A 35 -3.83 5.04 4.70
N GLY A 36 -4.36 6.11 5.28
CA GLY A 36 -3.97 6.61 6.61
C GLY A 36 -4.40 5.71 7.76
N ASN A 37 -5.36 4.81 7.51
CA ASN A 37 -5.60 3.70 8.43
C ASN A 37 -4.42 2.71 8.35
N LYS A 38 -3.74 2.48 9.49
CA LYS A 38 -2.54 1.64 9.56
C LYS A 38 -2.73 0.23 8.99
N PHE A 39 -3.95 -0.30 9.00
CA PHE A 39 -4.24 -1.66 8.51
C PHE A 39 -4.46 -1.74 7.00
N THR A 40 -4.82 -0.65 6.32
CA THR A 40 -5.10 -0.66 4.86
C THR A 40 -3.91 -1.23 4.07
N LEU A 41 -2.72 -0.68 4.32
CA LEU A 41 -1.50 -1.08 3.62
C LEU A 41 -1.01 -2.47 4.07
N LEU A 42 -1.24 -2.87 5.32
CA LEU A 42 -0.86 -4.21 5.81
C LEU A 42 -1.72 -5.31 5.20
N ILE A 43 -3.02 -5.08 5.04
CA ILE A 43 -3.94 -5.99 4.36
C ILE A 43 -3.55 -6.13 2.88
N LEU A 44 -3.33 -5.01 2.17
CA LEU A 44 -2.90 -5.03 0.77
C LEU A 44 -1.55 -5.72 0.59
N ARG A 45 -0.57 -5.44 1.47
CA ARG A 45 0.72 -6.14 1.50
C ARG A 45 0.51 -7.66 1.54
N ASN A 46 -0.37 -8.13 2.42
CA ASN A 46 -0.61 -9.56 2.57
C ASN A 46 -1.28 -10.19 1.35
N MET A 47 -2.24 -9.51 0.73
CA MET A 47 -2.85 -9.95 -0.53
C MET A 47 -1.83 -10.03 -1.67
N ILE A 48 -1.02 -8.97 -1.82
CA ILE A 48 -0.12 -8.81 -2.96
C ILE A 48 1.06 -9.79 -2.88
N TYR A 49 1.76 -9.81 -1.73
CA TYR A 49 3.02 -10.53 -1.57
C TYR A 49 2.86 -11.93 -0.99
N PHE A 50 1.87 -12.16 -0.12
CA PHE A 50 1.70 -13.43 0.59
C PHE A 50 0.50 -14.24 0.11
N LYS A 51 -0.26 -13.74 -0.88
CA LYS A 51 -1.46 -14.37 -1.44
C LYS A 51 -2.49 -14.75 -0.36
N GLN A 52 -2.53 -13.98 0.72
CA GLN A 52 -3.55 -14.13 1.75
C GLN A 52 -4.80 -13.39 1.31
N ASN A 53 -5.93 -14.09 1.31
CA ASN A 53 -7.19 -13.60 0.80
C ASN A 53 -8.35 -13.87 1.77
N ARG A 54 -8.13 -14.56 2.90
CA ARG A 54 -9.17 -14.90 3.87
C ARG A 54 -9.03 -14.11 5.17
N PHE A 55 -10.17 -13.83 5.80
CA PHE A 55 -10.26 -13.09 7.06
C PHE A 55 -9.27 -13.60 8.13
N ASN A 56 -9.29 -14.90 8.41
CA ASN A 56 -8.43 -15.48 9.44
C ASN A 56 -6.93 -15.42 9.09
N GLN A 57 -6.57 -15.39 7.80
CA GLN A 57 -5.17 -15.22 7.41
C GLN A 57 -4.67 -13.83 7.78
N PHE A 58 -5.48 -12.79 7.54
CA PHE A 58 -5.15 -11.43 7.95
C PHE A 58 -5.12 -11.29 9.48
N LEU A 59 -6.15 -11.80 10.17
CA LEU A 59 -6.24 -11.73 11.63
C LEU A 59 -5.04 -12.36 12.33
N ASN A 60 -4.52 -13.47 11.80
CA ASN A 60 -3.40 -14.19 12.40
C ASN A 60 -2.02 -13.63 12.05
N SER A 61 -1.89 -12.79 11.02
CA SER A 61 -0.59 -12.36 10.49
C SER A 61 -0.34 -10.85 10.55
N ILE A 62 -1.38 -10.06 10.86
CA ILE A 62 -1.25 -8.62 11.07
C ILE A 62 -1.26 -8.38 12.58
N GLU A 63 -0.15 -7.86 13.09
CA GLU A 63 0.00 -7.49 14.49
C GLU A 63 -1.01 -6.42 14.91
N ASP A 64 -1.49 -6.51 16.15
CA ASP A 64 -2.45 -5.60 16.80
C ASP A 64 -3.83 -5.45 16.14
N ILE A 65 -4.14 -6.17 15.06
CA ILE A 65 -5.47 -6.14 14.48
C ILE A 65 -6.40 -7.06 15.27
N ASN A 66 -7.54 -6.52 15.71
CA ASN A 66 -8.61 -7.33 16.28
C ASN A 66 -9.73 -7.56 15.26
N THR A 67 -10.63 -8.51 15.56
CA THR A 67 -11.75 -8.89 14.69
C THR A 67 -12.61 -7.70 14.26
N LYS A 68 -12.90 -6.77 15.19
CA LYS A 68 -13.72 -5.57 14.91
C LYS A 68 -12.99 -4.63 13.94
N ALA A 69 -11.72 -4.35 14.19
CA ALA A 69 -10.90 -3.50 13.34
C ALA A 69 -10.75 -4.09 11.93
N LEU A 70 -10.47 -5.39 11.81
CA LEU A 70 -10.36 -6.06 10.52
C LEU A 70 -11.69 -6.05 9.76
N THR A 71 -12.80 -6.35 10.44
CA THR A 71 -14.14 -6.33 9.83
C THR A 71 -14.48 -4.96 9.28
N ASN A 72 -14.30 -3.90 10.09
CA ASN A 72 -14.57 -2.54 9.66
C ASN A 72 -13.67 -2.14 8.49
N ARG A 73 -12.37 -2.44 8.59
CA ARG A 73 -11.41 -2.04 7.56
C ARG A 73 -11.65 -2.74 6.23
N LEU A 74 -11.99 -4.03 6.21
CA LEU A 74 -12.33 -4.75 4.98
C LEU A 74 -13.58 -4.16 4.32
N LYS A 75 -14.62 -3.83 5.11
CA LYS A 75 -15.83 -3.17 4.59
C LYS A 75 -15.53 -1.79 4.00
N GLU A 76 -14.71 -1.00 4.69
CA GLU A 76 -14.29 0.33 4.22
C GLU A 76 -13.44 0.22 2.95
N MET A 77 -12.48 -0.71 2.89
CA MET A 77 -11.66 -0.94 1.70
C MET A 77 -12.47 -1.43 0.50
N GLU A 78 -13.53 -2.22 0.73
CA GLU A 78 -14.47 -2.63 -0.31
C GLU A 78 -15.27 -1.41 -0.82
N HIS A 79 -15.80 -0.58 0.07
CA HIS A 79 -16.49 0.66 -0.31
C HIS A 79 -15.58 1.63 -1.08
N GLU A 80 -14.33 1.80 -0.64
CA GLU A 80 -13.34 2.65 -1.28
C GLU A 80 -12.83 2.10 -2.63
N GLY A 81 -13.27 0.89 -3.01
CA GLY A 81 -12.87 0.24 -4.25
C GLY A 81 -11.43 -0.27 -4.26
N LEU A 82 -10.78 -0.40 -3.09
CA LEU A 82 -9.43 -0.94 -2.97
C LEU A 82 -9.40 -2.48 -3.07
N ILE A 83 -10.45 -3.12 -2.57
CA ILE A 83 -10.60 -4.58 -2.62
C ILE A 83 -12.00 -4.94 -3.11
N GLU A 84 -12.15 -6.19 -3.55
CA GLU A 84 -13.43 -6.81 -3.85
C GLU A 84 -13.61 -8.06 -2.96
N ARG A 85 -14.84 -8.28 -2.51
CA ARG A 85 -15.22 -9.47 -1.75
C ARG A 85 -15.86 -10.50 -2.68
N ARG A 86 -15.29 -11.70 -2.72
CA ARG A 86 -15.81 -12.82 -3.52
C ARG A 86 -16.36 -13.91 -2.60
N ILE A 87 -17.55 -14.41 -2.93
CA ILE A 87 -18.20 -15.54 -2.23
C ILE A 87 -18.16 -16.75 -3.16
N PHE A 88 -17.62 -17.85 -2.66
CA PHE A 88 -17.60 -19.13 -3.36
C PHE A 88 -18.66 -20.03 -2.73
N ASN A 89 -19.67 -20.38 -3.52
CA ASN A 89 -20.79 -21.23 -3.13
C ASN A 89 -20.38 -22.70 -3.16
N GLU A 90 -19.46 -23.06 -2.27
CA GLU A 90 -19.03 -24.43 -2.02
C GLU A 90 -19.36 -24.82 -0.57
N HIS A 91 -19.12 -26.08 -0.19
CA HIS A 91 -19.32 -26.55 1.17
C HIS A 91 -17.95 -26.79 1.85
N PRO A 92 -17.57 -26.01 2.88
CA PRO A 92 -18.24 -24.83 3.45
C PRO A 92 -18.11 -23.57 2.56
N VAL A 93 -19.05 -22.63 2.67
CA VAL A 93 -19.01 -21.37 1.92
C VAL A 93 -17.71 -20.63 2.23
N LYS A 94 -16.97 -20.25 1.18
CA LYS A 94 -15.72 -19.50 1.34
C LYS A 94 -15.91 -18.04 0.97
N ILE A 95 -15.32 -17.16 1.76
CA ILE A 95 -15.28 -15.73 1.52
C ILE A 95 -13.82 -15.33 1.38
N GLU A 96 -13.51 -14.68 0.27
CA GLU A 96 -12.16 -14.21 -0.02
C GLU A 96 -12.19 -12.75 -0.47
N TYR A 97 -11.05 -12.08 -0.30
CA TYR A 97 -10.86 -10.68 -0.60
C TYR A 97 -9.67 -10.53 -1.55
N TYR A 98 -9.85 -9.73 -2.61
CA TYR A 98 -8.85 -9.53 -3.64
C TYR A 98 -8.61 -8.04 -3.88
N PRO A 99 -7.37 -7.61 -4.16
CA PRO A 99 -7.12 -6.23 -4.51
C PRO A 99 -7.71 -5.94 -5.89
N THR A 100 -8.41 -4.81 -6.01
CA THR A 100 -8.86 -4.32 -7.32
C THR A 100 -7.68 -3.75 -8.11
N LYS A 101 -7.93 -3.29 -9.34
CA LYS A 101 -6.93 -2.50 -10.09
C LYS A 101 -6.43 -1.28 -9.31
N GLN A 102 -7.32 -0.59 -8.58
CA GLN A 102 -6.95 0.55 -7.75
C GLN A 102 -6.13 0.12 -6.53
N GLY A 103 -6.50 -0.98 -5.85
CA GLY A 103 -5.72 -1.53 -4.74
C GLY A 103 -4.33 -1.97 -5.17
N LEU A 104 -4.20 -2.61 -6.34
CA LEU A 104 -2.91 -3.00 -6.92
C LEU A 104 -2.04 -1.80 -7.31
N ALA A 105 -2.64 -0.68 -7.70
CA ALA A 105 -1.91 0.55 -8.01
C ALA A 105 -1.18 1.16 -6.80
N LEU A 106 -1.51 0.74 -5.56
CA LEU A 106 -0.79 1.13 -4.35
C LEU A 106 0.49 0.31 -4.10
N LYS A 107 0.77 -0.72 -4.91
CA LYS A 107 1.97 -1.55 -4.76
C LYS A 107 3.29 -0.73 -4.78
N PRO A 108 3.51 0.21 -5.71
CA PRO A 108 4.73 1.02 -5.72
C PRO A 108 4.90 1.85 -4.43
N LEU A 109 3.80 2.28 -3.82
CA LEU A 109 3.84 3.00 -2.55
C LEU A 109 4.27 2.09 -1.39
N LEU A 110 3.75 0.85 -1.35
CA LEU A 110 4.19 -0.16 -0.38
C LEU A 110 5.70 -0.43 -0.51
N ASP A 111 6.18 -0.63 -1.74
CA ASP A 111 7.59 -0.88 -2.03
C ASP A 111 8.47 0.30 -1.58
N LEU A 112 8.02 1.53 -1.85
CA LEU A 112 8.75 2.74 -1.46
C LEU A 112 8.79 2.93 0.06
N MET A 113 7.68 2.68 0.76
CA MET A 113 7.62 2.75 2.22
C MET A 113 8.53 1.71 2.87
N ALA A 114 8.51 0.47 2.39
CA ALA A 114 9.40 -0.58 2.86
C ALA A 114 10.87 -0.23 2.60
N SER A 115 11.18 0.31 1.42
CA SER A 115 12.54 0.76 1.13
C SER A 115 12.98 1.90 2.03
N TYR A 116 12.13 2.89 2.25
CA TYR A 116 12.44 4.02 3.12
C TYR A 116 12.79 3.56 4.54
N SER A 117 12.02 2.64 5.11
CA SER A 117 12.29 2.11 6.45
C SER A 117 13.57 1.28 6.50
N LEU A 118 13.85 0.45 5.48
CA LEU A 118 15.09 -0.31 5.36
C LEU A 118 16.33 0.57 5.08
N THR A 119 16.15 1.79 4.56
CA THR A 119 17.26 2.73 4.34
C THR A 119 17.52 3.62 5.57
N CYS A 120 16.47 4.18 6.17
CA CYS A 120 16.57 5.20 7.22
C CYS A 120 16.45 4.63 8.64
N PHE A 121 15.74 3.51 8.81
CA PHE A 121 15.38 2.92 10.10
C PHE A 121 15.77 1.44 10.17
N SER A 122 16.85 1.04 9.48
CA SER A 122 17.24 -0.37 9.36
C SER A 122 17.51 -1.05 10.69
N LYS A 123 17.89 -0.30 11.74
CA LYS A 123 18.10 -0.83 13.09
C LYS A 123 16.79 -1.28 13.76
N GLU A 124 15.67 -0.68 13.38
CA GLU A 124 14.35 -0.99 13.93
C GLU A 124 13.56 -1.98 13.06
N VAL A 125 13.99 -2.17 11.81
CA VAL A 125 13.27 -2.98 10.83
C VAL A 125 14.16 -4.13 10.37
N LYS A 126 13.71 -5.37 10.65
CA LYS A 126 14.18 -6.68 10.17
C LYS A 126 15.68 -6.79 9.85
N ASP A 127 16.39 -7.65 10.58
CA ASP A 127 17.81 -8.01 10.39
C ASP A 127 18.85 -6.89 10.54
N GLY A 128 18.44 -5.64 10.78
CA GLY A 128 19.36 -4.53 11.04
C GLY A 128 19.99 -3.93 9.79
N LYS A 129 19.83 -4.55 8.61
CA LYS A 129 20.65 -4.27 7.43
C LYS A 129 20.09 -3.14 6.58
N LYS A 130 20.94 -2.15 6.29
CA LYS A 130 20.64 -1.06 5.36
C LYS A 130 20.56 -1.57 3.93
N ARG A 131 19.55 -1.13 3.18
CA ARG A 131 19.35 -1.46 1.77
C ARG A 131 19.08 -0.17 0.98
N SER A 132 19.53 -0.09 -0.28
CA SER A 132 19.23 1.05 -1.15
C SER A 132 17.92 0.87 -1.94
N LEU A 133 17.27 1.97 -2.31
CA LEU A 133 16.08 1.99 -3.18
C LEU A 133 16.29 1.19 -4.48
N SER A 134 17.46 1.35 -5.09
CA SER A 134 17.84 0.67 -6.32
C SER A 134 18.00 -0.86 -6.16
N GLN A 135 18.33 -1.34 -4.97
CA GLN A 135 18.46 -2.77 -4.67
C GLN A 135 17.09 -3.43 -4.39
N ILE A 136 16.14 -2.68 -3.83
CA ILE A 136 14.82 -3.20 -3.44
C ILE A 136 13.87 -3.25 -4.64
N ILE A 137 13.87 -2.20 -5.47
CA ILE A 137 12.95 -2.09 -6.62
C ILE A 137 13.32 -3.07 -7.76
N LYS A 138 14.60 -3.45 -7.89
CA LYS A 138 15.06 -4.37 -8.95
C LYS A 138 14.63 -5.82 -8.78
N ASN A 139 14.27 -6.26 -7.57
CA ASN A 139 13.90 -7.65 -7.28
C ASN A 139 12.39 -7.94 -7.46
N GLY A 140 11.62 -6.97 -7.99
CA GLY A 140 10.17 -7.08 -8.18
C GLY A 140 9.73 -7.22 -9.64
N LYS A 141 10.65 -7.51 -10.57
CA LYS A 141 10.35 -7.89 -11.96
C LYS A 141 10.38 -9.40 -12.11
#